data_AF-A0A8U0U7C7-F1
#
_entry.id   AF-A0A8U0U7C7-F1
#
_cell.length_a   1.000
_cell.length_b   1.000
_cell.length_c   1.000
_cell.angle_alpha   90.00
_cell.angle_beta   90.00
_cell.angle_gamma   90.00
#
_symmetry.space_group_name_H-M   'P 1'
#
loop_
_entity.id
_entity.type
_entity.pdbx_description
1 polymer ?
#
loop_
_entity_poly.entity_id
_entity_poly.type
_entity_poly.pdbx_seq_one_letter_code
_entity_poly.pdbx_strand_id
1 'polypeptide(L)'
;MLPGKLTTFNANHNRLKTKGVKANAFKKLRQLVNLFLGDNELEAVPVIPESVRIIHLQNNNITDVTSDTFCNGNNTYYVRPNLMEVRLDGNPVLLSKSPDSFTCLNSLPVGKYR
;
A
#
# COMPACT_ATOMS: atom_id res chain seq x y z
N MET A 1 -18.87 -0.43 -8.97
CA MET A 1 -17.49 -0.06 -9.38
C MET A 1 -17.16 1.29 -8.78
N LEU A 2 -15.91 1.52 -8.36
CA LEU A 2 -15.50 2.82 -7.81
C LEU A 2 -15.47 3.90 -8.92
N PRO A 3 -15.77 5.17 -8.60
CA PRO A 3 -15.74 6.26 -9.59
C PRO A 3 -14.35 6.49 -10.17
N GLY A 4 -14.23 6.59 -11.50
CA GLY A 4 -12.93 6.71 -12.18
C GLY A 4 -12.18 8.03 -11.96
N LYS A 5 -12.87 9.09 -11.51
CA LYS A 5 -12.31 10.42 -11.23
C LYS A 5 -11.96 10.62 -9.74
N LEU A 6 -11.91 9.53 -8.98
CA LEU A 6 -11.66 9.62 -7.54
C LEU A 6 -10.21 10.03 -7.27
N THR A 7 -10.03 11.08 -6.47
CA THR A 7 -8.70 11.56 -6.03
C THR A 7 -8.35 11.11 -4.63
N THR A 8 -9.35 10.89 -3.78
CA THR A 8 -9.17 10.40 -2.41
C THR A 8 -10.19 9.29 -2.14
N PHE A 9 -9.72 8.17 -1.61
CA PHE A 9 -10.57 7.11 -1.07
C PHE A 9 -10.23 6.92 0.40
N ASN A 10 -11.22 7.08 1.27
CA ASN A 10 -11.09 6.82 2.69
C ASN A 10 -12.08 5.73 3.10
N ALA A 11 -11.55 4.61 3.58
CA ALA A 11 -12.31 3.53 4.21
C ALA A 11 -11.64 3.08 5.50
N ASN A 12 -11.03 4.00 6.25
CA ASN A 12 -10.51 3.72 7.58
C ASN A 12 -11.61 3.21 8.52
N HIS A 13 -11.25 2.47 9.57
CA HIS A 13 -12.17 1.99 10.61
C HIS A 13 -13.35 1.17 10.06
N ASN A 14 -13.04 0.27 9.13
CA ASN A 14 -14.01 -0.67 8.57
C ASN A 14 -13.59 -2.11 8.90
N ARG A 15 -14.31 -3.08 8.35
CA ARG A 15 -14.03 -4.52 8.49
C ARG A 15 -13.61 -5.12 7.15
N LEU A 16 -12.83 -4.37 6.37
CA LEU A 16 -12.37 -4.82 5.06
C LEU A 16 -11.35 -5.95 5.25
N LYS A 17 -11.58 -7.06 4.56
CA LYS A 17 -10.69 -8.22 4.51
C LYS A 17 -10.11 -8.36 3.11
N THR A 18 -8.88 -8.85 2.97
CA THR A 18 -8.27 -9.10 1.66
C THR A 18 -9.14 -10.01 0.79
N LYS A 19 -9.83 -11.01 1.37
CA LYS A 19 -10.77 -11.87 0.63
C LYS A 19 -12.02 -11.13 0.10
N GLY A 20 -12.41 -10.03 0.75
CA GLY A 20 -13.53 -9.18 0.33
C GLY A 20 -13.13 -8.03 -0.59
N VAL A 21 -11.84 -7.68 -0.65
CA VAL A 21 -11.30 -6.63 -1.51
C VAL A 21 -10.54 -7.26 -2.66
N LYS A 22 -11.05 -7.11 -3.89
CA LYS A 22 -10.32 -7.56 -5.08
C LYS A 22 -8.93 -6.91 -5.10
N ALA A 23 -7.87 -7.71 -5.28
CA ALA A 23 -6.49 -7.20 -5.28
C ALA A 23 -6.28 -6.02 -6.25
N ASN A 24 -7.02 -5.97 -7.36
CA ASN A 24 -6.96 -4.92 -8.37
C ASN A 24 -8.05 -3.86 -8.26
N ALA A 25 -8.77 -3.75 -7.13
CA ALA A 25 -9.89 -2.84 -6.95
C ALA A 25 -9.55 -1.37 -7.26
N PHE A 26 -8.33 -0.95 -6.92
CA PHE A 26 -7.86 0.42 -7.13
C PHE A 26 -7.06 0.61 -8.42
N LYS A 27 -6.60 -0.48 -9.07
CA LYS A 27 -5.64 -0.45 -10.20
C LYS A 27 -6.00 0.51 -11.34
N LYS A 28 -7.29 0.71 -11.61
CA LYS A 28 -7.78 1.56 -12.71
C LYS A 28 -7.98 3.04 -12.31
N LEU A 29 -7.84 3.39 -11.04
CA LEU A 29 -8.07 4.73 -10.52
C LEU A 29 -6.83 5.62 -10.73
N ARG A 30 -6.60 6.02 -11.98
CA ARG A 30 -5.42 6.80 -12.41
C ARG A 30 -5.31 8.21 -11.82
N GLN A 31 -6.37 8.69 -11.18
CA GLN A 31 -6.42 9.99 -10.51
C GLN A 31 -6.34 9.87 -8.99
N LEU A 32 -6.27 8.66 -8.44
CA LEU A 32 -6.26 8.43 -7.00
C LEU A 32 -4.90 8.86 -6.43
N VAL A 33 -4.94 9.84 -5.53
CA VAL A 33 -3.77 10.42 -4.86
C VAL A 33 -3.65 9.89 -3.43
N ASN A 34 -4.77 9.82 -2.71
CA ASN A 34 -4.82 9.43 -1.30
C ASN A 34 -5.63 8.15 -1.13
N LEU A 35 -5.04 7.14 -0.52
CA LEU A 35 -5.69 5.87 -0.22
C LEU A 35 -5.57 5.55 1.27
N PHE A 36 -6.68 5.70 2.00
CA PHE A 36 -6.74 5.44 3.43
C PHE A 36 -7.55 4.16 3.71
N LEU A 37 -6.85 3.15 4.24
CA LEU A 37 -7.36 1.81 4.56
C LEU A 37 -6.88 1.35 5.95
N GLY A 38 -6.53 2.28 6.83
CA GLY A 38 -6.10 1.98 8.20
C GLY A 38 -7.24 1.41 9.04
N ASP A 39 -6.89 0.70 10.12
CA ASP A 39 -7.86 0.17 11.09
C ASP A 39 -8.90 -0.74 10.41
N ASN A 40 -8.42 -1.77 9.73
CA ASN A 40 -9.19 -2.77 8.99
C ASN A 40 -8.63 -4.18 9.28
N GLU A 41 -9.09 -5.19 8.54
CA GLU A 41 -8.67 -6.59 8.68
C GLU A 41 -7.95 -7.11 7.42
N LEU A 42 -7.19 -6.23 6.74
CA LEU A 42 -6.46 -6.61 5.53
C LEU A 42 -5.26 -7.50 5.89
N GLU A 43 -5.11 -8.61 5.18
CA GLU A 43 -4.00 -9.57 5.33
C GLU A 43 -2.87 -9.29 4.31
N ALA A 44 -3.14 -8.47 3.30
CA ALA A 44 -2.19 -8.14 2.25
C ALA A 44 -2.45 -6.74 1.68
N VAL A 45 -1.39 -6.12 1.17
CA VAL A 45 -1.45 -4.83 0.48
C VAL A 45 -2.17 -4.99 -0.87
N PRO A 46 -3.22 -4.21 -1.16
CA PRO A 46 -3.86 -4.22 -2.48
C PRO A 46 -2.96 -3.58 -3.54
N VAL A 47 -3.19 -3.86 -4.82
CA VAL A 47 -2.42 -3.24 -5.90
C VAL A 47 -2.62 -1.73 -5.88
N ILE A 48 -1.52 -1.00 -5.63
CA ILE A 48 -1.51 0.46 -5.47
C ILE A 48 -1.25 1.12 -6.82
N PRO A 49 -2.14 2.01 -7.32
CA PRO A 49 -1.90 2.77 -8.55
C PRO A 49 -0.65 3.67 -8.48
N GLU A 50 -0.03 3.91 -9.64
CA GLU A 50 1.12 4.83 -9.79
C GLU A 50 0.82 6.28 -9.37
N SER A 51 -0.46 6.68 -9.40
CA SER A 51 -0.88 8.03 -9.04
C SER A 51 -0.90 8.28 -7.53
N VAL A 52 -0.90 7.23 -6.71
CA VAL A 52 -1.01 7.33 -5.25
C VAL A 52 0.26 7.94 -4.68
N ARG A 53 0.06 8.94 -3.81
CA ARG A 53 1.12 9.64 -3.08
C ARG A 53 1.14 9.32 -1.60
N ILE A 54 -0.03 9.09 -1.01
CA ILE A 54 -0.20 8.77 0.41
C ILE A 54 -1.01 7.49 0.51
N ILE A 55 -0.46 6.50 1.22
CA ILE A 55 -1.16 5.27 1.55
C ILE A 55 -1.05 4.95 3.04
N HIS A 56 -2.22 4.77 3.65
CA HIS A 56 -2.36 4.39 5.06
C HIS A 56 -2.95 3.00 5.17
N LEU A 57 -2.19 2.08 5.74
CA LEU A 57 -2.55 0.68 5.97
C LEU A 57 -2.28 0.28 7.43
N GLN A 58 -2.08 1.25 8.33
CA GLN A 58 -1.81 0.98 9.74
C GLN A 58 -2.94 0.17 10.40
N ASN A 59 -2.61 -0.57 11.46
CA ASN A 59 -3.58 -1.35 12.24
C ASN A 59 -4.42 -2.30 11.36
N ASN A 60 -3.74 -3.09 10.53
CA ASN A 60 -4.31 -4.19 9.76
C ASN A 60 -3.62 -5.51 10.17
N ASN A 61 -3.88 -6.61 9.46
CA ASN A 61 -3.28 -7.91 9.69
C ASN A 61 -2.28 -8.30 8.58
N ILE A 62 -1.58 -7.32 7.98
CA ILE A 62 -0.64 -7.57 6.89
C ILE A 62 0.59 -8.30 7.44
N THR A 63 0.85 -9.51 6.97
CA THR A 63 1.95 -10.34 7.46
C THR A 63 3.21 -10.21 6.63
N ASP A 64 3.09 -9.88 5.35
CA ASP A 64 4.19 -9.92 4.40
C ASP A 64 4.11 -8.81 3.35
N VAL A 65 5.28 -8.43 2.85
CA VAL A 65 5.48 -7.56 1.69
C VAL A 65 6.58 -8.15 0.82
N THR A 66 6.46 -7.92 -0.48
CA THR A 66 7.35 -8.44 -1.53
C THR A 66 7.94 -7.30 -2.34
N SER A 67 8.97 -7.61 -3.15
CA SER A 67 9.59 -6.67 -4.09
C SER A 67 8.59 -6.03 -5.06
N ASP A 68 7.45 -6.66 -5.33
CA ASP A 68 6.39 -6.15 -6.20
C ASP A 68 5.27 -5.39 -5.44
N THR A 69 5.36 -5.28 -4.12
CA THR A 69 4.31 -4.64 -3.32
C THR A 69 4.26 -3.12 -3.56
N PHE A 70 5.44 -2.48 -3.50
CA PHE A 70 5.57 -1.04 -3.79
C PHE A 70 6.44 -0.75 -5.01
N CYS A 71 7.38 -1.64 -5.32
CA CYS A 71 8.31 -1.51 -6.44
C CYS A 71 7.94 -2.44 -7.60
N ASN A 72 8.75 -2.43 -8.66
CA ASN A 72 8.73 -3.43 -9.71
C ASN A 72 9.95 -4.34 -9.51
N GLY A 73 9.74 -5.53 -8.94
CA GLY A 73 10.83 -6.44 -8.59
C GLY A 73 11.67 -6.89 -9.79
N ASN A 74 11.11 -6.79 -11.00
CA ASN A 74 11.80 -7.13 -12.25
C ASN A 74 12.59 -5.95 -12.86
N ASN A 75 12.51 -4.75 -12.29
CA ASN A 75 13.22 -3.57 -12.78
C ASN A 75 13.94 -2.84 -11.65
N THR A 76 15.24 -3.07 -11.55
CA THR A 76 16.11 -2.45 -10.53
C THR A 76 16.27 -0.93 -10.71
N TYR A 77 15.93 -0.37 -11.87
CA TYR A 77 15.94 1.07 -12.14
C TYR A 77 14.57 1.72 -11.88
N TYR A 78 13.55 0.94 -11.50
CA TYR A 78 12.25 1.48 -11.21
C TYR A 78 12.31 2.36 -9.97
N VAL A 79 11.87 3.60 -10.12
CA VAL A 79 11.68 4.55 -9.04
C VAL A 79 10.20 4.90 -8.94
N ARG A 80 9.70 5.06 -7.73
CA ARG A 80 8.31 5.46 -7.47
C ARG A 80 8.27 6.82 -6.79
N PRO A 81 8.61 7.90 -7.53
CA PRO A 81 8.88 9.20 -6.93
C PRO A 81 7.64 9.86 -6.32
N ASN A 82 6.44 9.48 -6.79
CA ASN A 82 5.19 10.06 -6.32
C ASN A 82 4.77 9.53 -4.95
N LEU A 83 5.19 8.33 -4.54
CA LEU A 83 4.75 7.72 -3.29
C LEU A 83 5.58 8.30 -2.13
N MET A 84 4.98 9.27 -1.45
CA MET A 84 5.64 10.08 -0.42
C MET A 84 5.51 9.47 0.98
N GLU A 85 4.35 8.90 1.28
CA GLU A 85 4.04 8.40 2.62
C GLU A 85 3.38 7.02 2.54
N VAL A 86 3.95 6.07 3.29
CA VAL A 86 3.45 4.71 3.46
C VAL A 86 3.41 4.42 4.95
N ARG A 87 2.21 4.14 5.49
CA ARG A 87 2.03 3.69 6.88
C ARG A 87 1.64 2.23 6.93
N LEU A 88 2.47 1.42 7.59
CA LEU A 88 2.29 0.00 7.86
C LEU A 88 2.39 -0.32 9.36
N ASP A 89 2.51 0.68 10.23
CA ASP A 89 2.56 0.50 11.68
C ASP A 89 1.32 -0.23 12.22
N GLY A 90 1.48 -0.99 13.31
CA GLY A 90 0.38 -1.82 13.84
C GLY A 90 0.02 -3.04 13.00
N ASN A 91 0.80 -3.39 11.97
CA ASN A 91 0.70 -4.68 11.27
C ASN A 91 1.73 -5.71 11.80
N PRO A 92 1.45 -7.01 11.67
CA PRO A 92 2.40 -8.07 12.03
C PRO A 92 3.71 -8.09 11.19
N VAL A 93 3.68 -7.55 9.97
CA VAL A 93 4.82 -7.58 9.04
C VAL A 93 6.08 -6.96 9.65
N LEU A 94 7.20 -7.67 9.50
CA LEU A 94 8.52 -7.18 9.86
C LEU A 94 9.21 -6.64 8.60
N LEU A 95 9.24 -5.32 8.45
CA LEU A 95 9.71 -4.65 7.23
C LEU A 95 11.19 -4.91 6.93
N SER A 96 12.00 -5.18 7.96
CA SER A 96 13.42 -5.51 7.79
C SER A 96 13.68 -6.86 7.12
N LYS A 97 12.67 -7.74 7.00
CA LYS A 97 12.80 -9.01 6.25
C LYS A 97 12.77 -8.82 4.74
N SER A 98 12.20 -7.72 4.24
CA SER A 98 11.98 -7.50 2.80
C SER A 98 12.43 -6.09 2.36
N PRO A 99 13.71 -5.71 2.57
CA PRO A 99 14.21 -4.36 2.27
C PRO A 99 14.05 -3.97 0.80
N ASP A 100 14.15 -4.94 -0.12
CA ASP A 100 14.01 -4.74 -1.57
C ASP A 100 12.63 -4.21 -1.97
N SER A 101 11.62 -4.38 -1.12
CA SER A 101 10.26 -3.86 -1.34
C SER A 101 10.19 -2.33 -1.28
N PHE A 102 11.24 -1.65 -0.84
CA PHE A 102 11.24 -0.21 -0.56
C PHE A 102 12.34 0.56 -1.28
N THR A 103 13.20 -0.11 -2.06
CA THR A 103 14.37 0.51 -2.71
C THR A 103 14.00 1.54 -3.76
N CYS A 104 12.81 1.45 -4.35
CA CYS A 104 12.28 2.43 -5.30
C CYS A 104 11.66 3.67 -4.65
N LEU A 105 11.52 3.71 -3.32
CA LEU A 105 10.83 4.77 -2.58
C LEU A 105 11.81 5.87 -2.15
N ASN A 106 11.34 7.12 -2.15
CA ASN A 106 12.11 8.26 -1.64
C ASN A 106 12.18 8.30 -0.10
N SER A 107 11.27 7.58 0.57
CA SER A 107 11.14 7.54 2.02
C SER A 107 10.73 6.14 2.45
N LEU A 108 11.32 5.67 3.56
CA LEU A 108 10.97 4.37 4.13
C LEU A 108 9.55 4.41 4.74
N PRO A 109 8.78 3.31 4.67
CA PRO A 109 7.50 3.22 5.34
C PRO A 109 7.60 3.39 6.85
N VAL A 110 6.57 3.96 7.46
CA VAL A 110 6.41 3.91 8.92
C VAL A 110 5.94 2.51 9.29
N GLY A 111 6.67 1.81 10.16
CA GLY A 111 6.30 0.47 10.59
C GLY A 111 7.36 -0.22 11.43
N LYS A 112 7.21 -1.54 11.59
CA LYS A 112 8.06 -2.36 12.45
C LYS A 112 9.32 -2.83 11.69
N TYR A 113 10.49 -2.45 12.18
CA TYR A 113 11.79 -2.89 11.66
C TYR A 113 12.56 -3.83 12.60
N ARG A 114 12.10 -3.97 13.84
CA ARG A 114 12.64 -4.85 14.88
C ARG A 114 11.48 -5.46 15.67
#